data_AF-A0A8X6KST9-F1
#
_entry.id   AF-A0A8X6KST9-F1
#
_cell.length_a   1.000
_cell.length_b   1.000
_cell.length_c   1.000
_cell.angle_alpha   90.00
_cell.angle_beta   90.00
_cell.angle_gamma   90.00
#
_symmetry.space_group_name_H-M   'P 1'
#
loop_
_entity.id
_entity.type
_entity.pdbx_description
1 polymer ?
#
loop_
_entity_poly.entity_id
_entity_poly.type
_entity_poly.pdbx_seq_one_letter_code
_entity_poly.pdbx_strand_id
1 'polypeptide(L)' 'VKRIRNLRVVDASVMPIIPGGNTNVPTMMVAEKAADMIKETIRCESDNDMHSIFQEEC' A
#
# COMPACT_ATOMS: atom_id res chain seq x y z
N VAL A 1 -1.09 4.41 8.69
CA VAL A 1 -1.41 5.36 9.79
C VAL A 1 -1.72 4.55 11.04
N LYS A 2 -1.14 4.89 12.20
CA LYS A 2 -1.37 4.08 13.41
C LYS A 2 -2.87 4.15 13.75
N ARG A 3 -3.55 2.99 13.74
CA ARG A 3 -4.97 2.75 14.12
C ARG A 3 -6.07 3.01 13.09
N ILE A 4 -5.76 3.30 11.83
CA ILE A 4 -6.78 3.40 10.77
C ILE A 4 -6.56 2.31 9.72
N ARG A 5 -7.59 1.51 9.46
CA ARG A 5 -7.60 0.49 8.40
C ARG A 5 -7.65 1.17 7.04
N ASN A 6 -6.95 0.61 6.05
CA ASN A 6 -6.93 1.05 4.65
C ASN A 6 -6.47 2.50 4.41
N LEU A 7 -5.86 3.17 5.39
CA LEU A 7 -5.29 4.51 5.24
C LEU A 7 -3.76 4.47 5.19
N ARG A 8 -3.22 4.91 4.05
CA ARG A 8 -1.78 4.98 3.75
C ARG A 8 -1.39 6.46 3.56
N VAL A 9 -0.20 6.83 4.04
CA VAL A 9 0.38 8.17 3.81
C VAL A 9 1.62 7.94 2.97
N VAL A 10 1.72 8.67 1.85
CA VAL A 10 2.79 8.53 0.87
C VAL A 10 3.24 9.95 0.52
N ASP A 11 4.26 10.42 1.21
CA ASP A 11 4.78 11.78 1.11
C ASP A 11 6.22 11.82 1.63
N ALA A 12 6.96 12.90 1.39
CA ALA A 12 8.28 13.13 1.93
C ALA A 12 8.34 13.02 3.47
N SER A 13 7.25 13.36 4.16
CA SER A 13 7.12 13.24 5.62
C SER A 13 7.26 11.83 6.18
N VAL A 14 7.16 10.78 5.35
CA VAL A 14 7.38 9.39 5.79
C VAL A 14 8.86 9.01 5.86
N MET A 15 9.74 9.82 5.27
CA MET A 15 11.18 9.55 5.25
C MET A 15 11.78 9.81 6.65
N PRO A 16 12.46 8.83 7.28
CA PRO A 16 13.02 8.99 8.62
C PRO A 16 14.24 9.92 8.66
N ILE A 17 14.92 10.08 7.53
CA ILE A 17 16.11 10.89 7.36
C ILE A 17 16.02 11.54 5.98
N ILE A 18 16.45 12.80 5.86
CA ILE A 18 16.48 13.48 4.58
C ILE A 18 17.63 12.88 3.75
N PRO A 19 17.34 12.30 2.57
CA PRO A 19 18.36 11.76 1.70
C PRO A 19 19.28 12.87 1.20
N GLY A 20 20.58 12.60 1.11
CA GLY A 20 21.54 13.55 0.55
C GLY A 20 21.24 13.79 -0.94
N GLY A 21 20.84 15.01 -1.29
CA GLY A 21 20.45 15.40 -2.65
C GLY A 21 19.05 16.00 -2.74
N ASN A 22 18.42 15.87 -3.91
CA ASN A 22 17.07 16.40 -4.15
C ASN A 22 16.01 15.47 -3.55
N THR A 23 15.16 15.99 -2.66
CA THR A 23 14.07 15.26 -2.01
C THR A 23 12.96 14.80 -2.97
N ASN A 24 12.86 15.39 -4.16
CA ASN A 24 11.83 15.05 -5.14
C ASN A 24 12.03 13.63 -5.70
N VAL A 25 13.27 13.23 -5.96
CA VAL A 25 13.60 11.90 -6.50
C VAL A 25 13.15 10.77 -5.55
N PRO A 26 13.56 10.74 -4.27
CA PRO A 26 13.14 9.70 -3.34
C PRO A 26 11.65 9.80 -3.02
N THR A 27 11.05 10.99 -3.03
CA THR A 27 9.58 11.13 -2.89
C THR A 27 8.84 10.45 -4.05
N MET A 28 9.28 10.68 -5.29
CA MET A 28 8.70 10.01 -6.47
C MET A 28 8.91 8.50 -6.43
N MET A 29 10.08 8.01 -6.02
CA MET A 29 10.36 6.57 -5.88
C MET A 29 9.45 5.89 -4.84
N VAL A 30 9.23 6.54 -3.70
CA VAL A 30 8.31 6.04 -2.67
C VAL A 30 6.87 6.04 -3.19
N ALA A 31 6.48 7.07 -3.95
CA ALA A 31 5.16 7.15 -4.57
C ALA A 31 4.92 6.05 -5.61
N GLU A 32 5.90 5.80 -6.47
CA GLU A 32 5.86 4.73 -7.48
C GLU A 32 5.68 3.36 -6.81
N LYS A 33 6.53 3.05 -5.82
CA LYS A 33 6.44 1.79 -5.09
C LYS A 33 5.11 1.64 -4.34
N ALA A 34 4.58 2.72 -3.77
CA ALA A 34 3.29 2.69 -3.09
C ALA A 34 2.13 2.44 -4.06
N ALA A 35 2.18 2.97 -5.29
CA ALA A 35 1.17 2.74 -6.31
C ALA A 35 1.09 1.25 -6.68
N ASP A 36 2.22 0.56 -6.80
CA ASP A 36 2.26 -0.88 -7.07
C ASP A 36 1.65 -1.68 -5.91
N MET A 37 2.02 -1.37 -4.67
CA MET A 37 1.43 -2.04 -3.49
C MET A 37 -0.09 -1.84 -3.39
N ILE A 38 -0.60 -0.66 -3.78
CA ILE A 38 -2.04 -0.38 -3.78
C ILE A 38 -2.73 -1.19 -4.89
N LYS A 39 -2.16 -1.24 -6.10
CA LYS A 39 -2.69 -2.05 -7.20
C LYS A 39 -2.72 -3.54 -6.86
N GLU A 40 -1.67 -4.06 -6.23
CA GLU A 40 -1.61 -5.45 -5.75
C GLU A 40 -2.71 -5.73 -4.70
N THR A 41 -2.93 -4.79 -3.77
CA THR A 41 -4.01 -4.94 -2.77
C THR A 41 -5.39 -5.00 -3.43
N ILE A 42 -5.67 -4.10 -4.39
CA ILE A 42 -6.96 -4.04 -5.10
C ILE A 42 -7.22 -5.34 -5.87
N ARG A 43 -6.19 -5.92 -6.50
CA ARG A 43 -6.32 -7.20 -7.22
C ARG A 43 -6.62 -8.37 -6.28
N CYS A 44 -6.07 -8.33 -5.06
CA CYS A 44 -6.29 -9.42 -4.10
C CYS A 44 -7.71 -9.36 -3.47
N GLU A 45 -8.36 -8.20 -3.41
CA GLU A 45 -9.75 -8.09 -2.96
C GLU A 45 -10.74 -8.78 -3.92
N SER A 46 -10.47 -8.82 -5.24
CA SER A 46 -11.32 -9.55 -6.20
C SER A 46 -11.16 -11.09 -6.18
N ASP A 47 -10.10 -11.61 -5.55
CA ASP A 47 -9.84 -13.06 -5.49
C ASP A 47 -10.36 -13.71 -4.18
N ASN A 48 -10.59 -12.92 -3.13
CA ASN A 48 -11.02 -13.41 -1.81
C ASN A 48 -12.54 -13.69 -1.70
N ASP A 49 -13.33 -13.34 -2.71
CA ASP A 49 -14.77 -13.64 -2.75
C ASP A 49 -15.08 -15.11 -3.13
N MET A 50 -14.08 -15.90 -3.56
CA MET A 50 -14.31 -17.30 -3.95
C MET A 50 -14.01 -18.34 -2.86
N HIS A 51 -13.37 -17.94 -1.74
CA HIS A 51 -13.02 -18.86 -0.66
C HIS A 51 -13.84 -18.72 0.62
N SER A 52 -14.75 -17.73 0.70
CA SER A 52 -15.64 -17.54 1.86
C SER A 52 -17.04 -18.14 1.70
N ILE A 53 -17.42 -18.66 0.52
CA ILE A 53 -18.77 -19.20 0.24
C ILE A 53 -18.85 -20.74 0.42
N PHE A 54 -17.76 -21.49 0.36
CA PHE A 54 -17.78 -22.98 0.33
C PHE A 54 -17.09 -23.67 1.51
N GLN A 55 -17.21 -23.16 2.75
CA GLN A 55 -16.66 -23.84 3.94
C GLN A 55 -17.65 -24.09 5.09
N GLU A 56 -18.94 -23.81 4.92
CA GLU A 56 -19.97 -24.16 5.92
C GLU A 56 -20.92 -25.31 5.50
N GLU A 57 -20.74 -25.94 4.33
CA GLU A 57 -21.48 -27.16 3.96
C GLU A 57 -20.54 -28.36 3.75
N CYS A 58 -20.13 -29.02 4.85
CA CYS A 58 -19.80 -30.46 4.97
C CYS A 58 -19.73 -30.86 6.45
#